data_AF-A0A9N9B3V5-F1
#
_entry.id   AF-A0A9N9B3V5-F1
#
_cell.length_a   1.000
_cell.length_b   1.000
_cell.length_c   1.000
_cell.angle_alpha   90.00
_cell.angle_beta   90.00
_cell.angle_gamma   90.00
#
_symmetry.space_group_name_H-M   'P 1'
#
loop_
_entity.id
_entity.type
_entity.pdbx_description
1 polymer ?
#
loop_
_entity_poly.entity_id
_entity_poly.type
_entity_poly.pdbx_seq_one_letter_code
_entity_poly.pdbx_strand_id
1 'polypeptide(L)'
;MSNNNPLPSPEEINEWGTSAVINFLESRKELFLDNDDIKAIRTSKLVGSDLLNYSTEKFRACGLQVGPAERIIRLSEELRPKICNVTFKYRVKENETVECNRRDHVVSITYYSLTELTLKLLQHAQKEFKFPATTHDEIVIKHNKSILSNDTTVRSLFKTKENIELIVTLDKKCFSSYKNLREVLQKHGIDNDEVRSIPMFFPNCENEENYKEVFEDCVKEIKARLSAIGNVGDQNEAQRSHFITSVLVSAVNSVPNTILRSQFEIIGDVSAGRVDYAIKKIYPQLTGSGFEEIICVTEAKQIDIKVGVAQNLMQLEGSLDSNKNKKRKLDELYPDQVYSEYVYGIVSTGTDWYFLKHTPDQIFCSQASDYIPLVTTQLNNDEDLRKGIKTVLGKIIWMLKDRDRTNKRQRT
;
A
#
# COMPACT_ATOMS: atom_id res chain seq x y z
N MET A 1 -10.41 37.00 21.26
CA MET A 1 -10.39 36.96 19.78
C MET A 1 -9.00 36.51 19.36
N SER A 2 -8.85 35.25 18.97
CA SER A 2 -7.58 34.73 18.45
C SER A 2 -7.39 35.25 17.03
N ASN A 3 -6.30 35.98 16.79
CA ASN A 3 -5.92 36.42 15.44
C ASN A 3 -5.66 35.19 14.56
N ASN A 4 -6.54 34.95 13.60
CA ASN A 4 -6.54 33.83 12.66
C ASN A 4 -5.60 34.05 11.45
N ASN A 5 -4.54 34.86 11.58
CA ASN A 5 -3.55 34.94 10.50
C ASN A 5 -2.70 33.67 10.50
N PRO A 6 -2.61 32.93 9.38
CA PRO A 6 -1.77 31.74 9.29
C PRO A 6 -0.32 32.11 9.61
N LEU A 7 0.35 31.24 10.38
CA LEU A 7 1.77 31.39 10.66
C LEU A 7 2.56 31.14 9.36
N PRO A 8 3.51 32.02 9.01
CA PRO A 8 4.34 31.84 7.83
C PRO A 8 5.30 30.66 8.00
N SER A 9 5.69 30.02 6.89
CA SER A 9 6.64 28.91 6.95
C SER A 9 8.06 29.42 7.24
N PRO A 10 8.93 28.62 7.88
CA PRO A 10 10.35 28.94 8.05
C PRO A 10 11.11 29.15 6.75
N GLU A 11 10.67 28.56 5.63
CA GLU A 11 11.26 28.86 4.33
C GLU A 11 10.93 30.29 3.92
N GLU A 12 9.66 30.69 4.02
CA GLU A 12 9.22 32.07 3.77
C GLU A 12 9.94 33.04 4.71
N ILE A 13 10.04 32.70 6.01
CA ILE A 13 10.72 33.54 7.00
C ILE A 13 12.20 33.68 6.67
N ASN A 14 12.89 32.61 6.25
CA ASN A 14 14.30 32.71 5.89
C ASN A 14 14.56 33.68 4.72
N GLU A 15 13.57 33.94 3.86
CA GLU A 15 13.66 34.92 2.77
C GLU A 15 13.35 36.35 3.21
N TRP A 16 12.88 36.56 4.44
CA TRP A 16 12.50 37.88 4.93
C TRP A 16 13.69 38.80 5.17
N GLY A 17 13.66 39.95 4.51
CA GLY A 17 14.43 41.12 4.92
C GLY A 17 13.87 41.78 6.19
N THR A 18 14.62 42.72 6.75
CA THR A 18 14.32 43.38 8.04
C THR A 18 12.92 44.01 8.11
N SER A 19 12.45 44.62 7.01
CA SER A 19 11.13 45.25 6.96
C SER A 19 9.99 44.23 7.13
N ALA A 20 10.13 43.04 6.55
CA ALA A 20 9.14 41.97 6.67
C ALA A 20 9.10 41.40 8.10
N VAL A 21 10.28 41.22 8.72
CA VAL A 21 10.38 40.82 10.14
C VAL A 21 9.68 41.82 11.05
N ILE A 22 9.92 43.13 10.86
CA ILE A 22 9.29 44.18 11.67
C ILE A 22 7.77 44.15 11.52
N ASN A 23 7.27 44.15 10.28
CA ASN A 23 5.82 44.11 10.00
C ASN A 23 5.17 42.89 10.66
N PHE A 24 5.83 41.72 10.60
CA PHE A 24 5.34 40.52 11.25
C PHE A 24 5.29 40.69 12.77
N LEU A 25 6.36 41.13 13.42
CA LEU A 25 6.39 41.28 14.88
C LEU A 25 5.39 42.35 15.38
N GLU A 26 5.24 43.46 14.65
CA GLU A 26 4.23 44.49 14.96
C GLU A 26 2.79 43.97 14.84
N SER A 27 2.55 43.01 13.94
CA SER A 27 1.22 42.38 13.83
C SER A 27 0.84 41.51 15.04
N ARG A 28 1.82 41.15 15.89
CA ARG A 28 1.67 40.25 17.04
C ARG A 28 1.54 41.04 18.33
N LYS A 29 0.32 41.50 18.61
CA LYS A 29 -0.01 42.31 19.81
C LYS A 29 0.37 41.62 21.13
N GLU A 30 0.43 40.30 21.15
CA GLU A 30 0.86 39.50 22.31
C GLU A 30 2.34 39.66 22.69
N LEU A 31 3.15 40.26 21.82
CA LEU A 31 4.56 40.54 22.09
C LEU A 31 4.77 41.83 22.89
N PHE A 32 3.76 42.71 22.97
CA PHE A 32 3.85 43.99 23.70
C PHE A 32 5.15 44.75 23.39
N LEU A 33 5.50 44.84 22.11
CA LEU A 33 6.69 45.57 21.65
C LEU A 33 6.35 47.05 21.55
N ASP A 34 7.22 47.91 22.08
CA ASP A 34 7.09 49.34 21.93
C ASP A 34 7.94 49.88 20.75
N ASN A 35 7.92 51.21 20.56
CA ASN A 35 8.66 51.84 19.48
C ASN A 35 10.19 51.69 19.63
N ASP A 36 10.70 51.57 20.85
CA ASP A 36 12.13 51.41 21.11
C ASP A 36 12.56 49.98 20.80
N ASP A 37 11.74 48.98 21.13
CA ASP A 37 11.94 47.58 20.73
C ASP A 37 12.02 47.43 19.20
N ILE A 38 11.06 48.02 18.47
CA ILE A 38 11.06 48.00 17.00
C ILE A 38 12.27 48.75 16.43
N LYS A 39 12.65 49.88 17.02
CA LYS A 39 13.85 50.62 16.62
C LYS A 39 15.12 49.82 16.84
N ALA A 40 15.21 49.04 17.92
CA ALA A 40 16.33 48.14 18.18
C ALA A 40 16.45 47.08 17.08
N ILE A 41 15.35 46.38 16.77
CA ILE A 41 15.27 45.37 15.70
C ILE A 41 15.68 45.97 14.34
N ARG A 42 15.20 47.17 14.01
CA ARG A 42 15.53 47.89 12.78
C ARG A 42 17.01 48.27 12.71
N THR A 43 17.57 48.76 13.82
CA THR A 43 18.97 49.20 13.89
C THR A 43 19.93 48.02 13.73
N SER A 44 19.59 46.88 14.32
CA SER A 44 20.36 45.64 14.18
C SER A 44 20.18 44.93 12.84
N LYS A 45 19.32 45.46 11.94
CA LYS A 45 19.05 44.88 10.61
C LYS A 45 18.66 43.41 10.67
N LEU A 46 17.87 43.03 11.67
CA LEU A 46 17.50 41.64 11.93
C LEU A 46 16.74 41.08 10.73
N VAL A 47 17.24 40.00 10.12
CA VAL A 47 16.56 39.30 9.01
C VAL A 47 15.89 38.03 9.50
N GLY A 48 15.06 37.38 8.69
CA GLY A 48 14.26 36.26 9.19
C GLY A 48 15.08 35.04 9.62
N SER A 49 16.25 34.79 9.04
CA SER A 49 17.17 33.75 9.53
C SER A 49 17.68 34.05 10.94
N ASP A 50 17.87 35.32 11.30
CA ASP A 50 18.25 35.73 12.65
C ASP A 50 17.09 35.49 13.63
N LEU A 51 15.87 35.86 13.22
CA LEU A 51 14.66 35.66 14.02
C LEU A 51 14.51 34.19 14.45
N LEU A 52 14.77 33.25 13.55
CA LEU A 52 14.63 31.81 13.82
C LEU A 52 15.77 31.23 14.66
N ASN A 53 16.98 31.80 14.61
CA ASN A 53 18.20 31.17 15.13
C ASN A 53 18.87 31.91 16.29
N TYR A 54 18.46 33.13 16.61
CA TYR A 54 19.04 33.90 17.70
C TYR A 54 18.67 33.30 19.07
N SER A 55 19.58 33.48 20.03
CA SER A 55 19.32 33.22 21.45
C SER A 55 18.83 34.49 22.14
N THR A 56 18.31 34.37 23.36
CA THR A 56 17.90 35.52 24.18
C THR A 56 19.04 36.54 24.32
N GLU A 57 20.29 36.10 24.48
CA GLU A 57 21.46 36.96 24.62
C GLU A 57 21.77 37.72 23.34
N LYS A 58 21.60 37.09 22.16
CA LYS A 58 21.79 37.77 20.87
C LYS A 58 20.73 38.84 20.65
N PHE A 59 19.46 38.56 20.98
CA PHE A 59 18.41 39.59 20.94
C PHE A 59 18.69 40.75 21.91
N ARG A 60 19.24 40.45 23.10
CA ARG A 60 19.66 41.50 24.05
C ARG A 60 20.84 42.32 23.52
N ALA A 61 21.79 41.70 22.83
CA ALA A 61 22.89 42.40 22.17
C ALA A 61 22.40 43.34 21.04
N CYS A 62 21.22 43.08 20.48
CA CYS A 62 20.52 43.98 19.54
C CYS A 62 19.84 45.19 20.21
N GLY A 63 19.87 45.29 21.54
CA GLY A 63 19.26 46.39 22.30
C GLY A 63 17.86 46.09 22.85
N LEU A 64 17.36 44.86 22.71
CA LEU A 64 16.10 44.45 23.33
C LEU A 64 16.27 44.18 24.83
N GLN A 65 15.28 44.59 25.62
CA GLN A 65 15.22 44.22 27.02
C GLN A 65 14.86 42.72 27.18
N VAL A 66 15.10 42.17 28.37
CA VAL A 66 14.87 40.74 28.68
C VAL A 66 13.46 40.28 28.30
N GLY A 67 12.43 41.06 28.69
CA GLY A 67 11.03 40.72 28.45
C GLY A 67 10.68 40.57 26.95
N PRO A 68 10.88 41.61 26.12
CA PRO A 68 10.72 41.54 24.67
C PRO A 68 11.54 40.40 24.04
N ALA A 69 12.81 40.25 24.41
CA ALA A 69 13.68 39.20 23.88
C ALA A 69 13.13 37.79 24.16
N GLU A 70 12.68 37.51 25.39
CA GLU A 70 12.09 36.21 25.73
C GLU A 70 10.77 35.95 25.01
N ARG A 71 9.91 36.98 24.83
CA ARG A 71 8.66 36.83 24.09
C ARG A 71 8.90 36.56 22.60
N ILE A 72 9.89 37.22 22.00
CA ILE A 72 10.31 36.96 20.62
C ILE A 72 10.90 35.56 20.49
N ILE A 73 11.76 35.12 21.42
CA ILE A 73 12.28 33.74 21.44
C ILE A 73 11.14 32.73 21.52
N ARG A 74 10.18 32.93 22.43
CA ARG A 74 9.03 32.04 22.55
C ARG A 74 8.22 31.99 21.25
N LEU A 75 8.05 33.12 20.56
CA LEU A 75 7.42 33.15 19.24
C LEU A 75 8.26 32.40 18.20
N SER A 76 9.57 32.61 18.16
CA SER A 76 10.48 31.91 17.23
C SER A 76 10.47 30.40 17.43
N GLU A 77 10.31 29.91 18.66
CA GLU A 77 10.12 28.49 18.92
C GLU A 77 8.79 27.95 18.37
N GLU A 78 7.75 28.77 18.30
CA GLU A 78 6.49 28.41 17.65
C GLU A 78 6.60 28.36 16.13
N LEU A 79 7.56 29.09 15.54
CA LEU A 79 7.80 29.14 14.11
C LEU A 79 8.69 27.99 13.61
N ARG A 80 9.54 27.40 14.47
CA ARG A 80 10.45 26.32 14.06
C ARG A 80 9.68 25.04 13.67
N PRO A 81 10.23 24.24 12.71
CA PRO A 81 9.67 22.94 12.38
C PRO A 81 9.67 22.01 13.59
N LYS A 82 8.64 21.16 13.66
CA LYS A 82 8.48 20.12 14.68
C LYS A 82 8.33 18.77 13.98
N ILE A 83 8.75 17.71 14.67
CA ILE A 83 8.67 16.33 14.21
C ILE A 83 7.49 15.67 14.92
N CYS A 84 6.61 14.99 14.18
CA CYS A 84 5.48 14.21 14.71
C CYS A 84 5.49 12.84 14.05
N ASN A 85 5.14 11.83 14.83
CA ASN A 85 4.91 10.49 14.33
C ASN A 85 3.44 10.34 13.98
N VAL A 86 3.20 9.99 12.72
CA VAL A 86 1.87 9.74 12.19
C VAL A 86 1.72 8.24 12.04
N THR A 87 0.73 7.67 12.69
CA THR A 87 0.37 6.27 12.58
C THR A 87 -0.85 6.12 11.68
N PHE A 88 -0.68 5.53 10.50
CA PHE A 88 -1.83 5.17 9.67
C PHE A 88 -2.40 3.84 10.13
N LYS A 89 -3.71 3.83 10.40
CA LYS A 89 -4.51 2.64 10.66
C LYS A 89 -5.57 2.51 9.59
N TYR A 90 -5.94 1.30 9.24
CA TYR A 90 -7.07 1.07 8.34
C TYR A 90 -8.08 0.16 9.04
N ARG A 91 -9.34 0.41 8.73
CA ARG A 91 -10.47 -0.45 9.08
C ARG A 91 -10.99 -1.05 7.78
N VAL A 92 -11.35 -2.33 7.81
CA VAL A 92 -11.95 -2.98 6.66
C VAL A 92 -13.47 -2.89 6.81
N LYS A 93 -14.14 -2.24 5.86
CA LYS A 93 -15.61 -2.22 5.76
C LYS A 93 -16.09 -3.57 5.25
N GLU A 94 -16.45 -4.46 6.16
CA GLU A 94 -17.44 -5.51 5.91
C GLU A 94 -18.82 -5.02 6.38
N ASN A 95 -19.90 -5.60 5.84
CA ASN A 95 -21.27 -5.25 6.21
C ASN A 95 -21.60 -5.42 7.71
N GLU A 96 -20.66 -5.86 8.54
CA GLU A 96 -20.63 -5.62 9.98
C GLU A 96 -19.18 -5.60 10.49
N THR A 97 -18.94 -4.69 11.43
CA THR A 97 -17.75 -4.41 12.27
C THR A 97 -16.68 -5.50 12.40
N VAL A 98 -15.60 -5.43 11.63
CA VAL A 98 -14.29 -5.99 12.04
C VAL A 98 -13.20 -4.95 11.81
N GLU A 99 -12.73 -4.35 12.91
CA GLU A 99 -11.53 -3.52 12.89
C GLU A 99 -10.32 -4.42 12.69
N CYS A 100 -9.88 -4.59 11.43
CA CYS A 100 -8.69 -5.35 11.07
C CYS A 100 -7.43 -4.59 11.50
N ASN A 101 -7.14 -4.60 12.81
CA ASN A 101 -5.87 -4.11 13.36
C ASN A 101 -4.76 -5.08 12.96
N ARG A 102 -4.05 -4.84 11.85
CA ARG A 102 -2.69 -5.39 11.64
C ARG A 102 -1.92 -4.74 10.48
N ARG A 103 -1.35 -3.57 10.79
CA ARG A 103 0.03 -3.11 10.53
C ARG A 103 -0.01 -1.59 10.62
N ASP A 104 0.21 -1.08 11.82
CA ASP A 104 0.37 0.36 12.04
C ASP A 104 1.56 0.84 11.19
N HIS A 105 1.32 1.74 10.25
CA HIS A 105 2.39 2.37 9.48
C HIS A 105 2.75 3.69 10.14
N VAL A 106 3.91 3.73 10.78
CA VAL A 106 4.42 4.94 11.44
C VAL A 106 5.31 5.68 10.47
N VAL A 107 4.96 6.93 10.18
CA VAL A 107 5.73 7.88 9.38
C VAL A 107 6.10 9.07 10.25
N SER A 108 7.38 9.40 10.33
CA SER A 108 7.82 10.65 10.97
C SER A 108 7.75 11.78 9.96
N ILE A 109 7.00 12.84 10.28
CA ILE A 109 6.79 14.00 9.41
C ILE A 109 7.26 15.27 10.11
N THR A 110 7.98 16.12 9.38
CA THR A 110 8.36 17.47 9.80
C THR A 110 7.36 18.49 9.26
N TYR A 111 6.87 19.38 10.13
CA TYR A 111 5.87 20.40 9.79
C TYR A 111 6.07 21.66 10.64
N TYR A 112 5.41 22.77 10.27
CA TYR A 112 5.55 24.04 10.98
C TYR A 112 4.31 24.39 11.83
N SER A 113 3.12 23.99 11.39
CA SER A 113 1.87 24.20 12.15
C SER A 113 0.94 22.99 12.14
N LEU A 114 0.00 22.93 13.10
CA LEU A 114 -0.98 21.84 13.20
C LEU A 114 -1.90 21.84 11.98
N THR A 115 -2.27 23.01 11.47
CA THR A 115 -3.11 23.16 10.28
C THR A 115 -2.39 22.64 9.03
N GLU A 116 -1.11 22.97 8.87
CA GLU A 116 -0.27 22.46 7.78
C GLU A 116 -0.05 20.96 7.91
N LEU A 117 0.08 20.43 9.12
CA LEU A 117 0.14 18.99 9.39
C LEU A 117 -1.16 18.31 8.94
N THR A 118 -2.34 18.81 9.32
CA THR A 118 -3.63 18.26 8.85
C THR A 118 -3.76 18.29 7.32
N LEU A 119 -3.33 19.37 6.67
CA LEU A 119 -3.31 19.49 5.20
C LEU A 119 -2.31 18.53 4.54
N LYS A 120 -1.07 18.47 5.03
CA LYS A 120 -0.04 17.53 4.55
C LYS A 120 -0.45 16.08 4.80
N LEU A 121 -1.17 15.78 5.89
CA LEU A 121 -1.72 14.46 6.19
C LEU A 121 -2.79 14.06 5.19
N LEU A 122 -3.76 14.94 4.94
CA LEU A 122 -4.79 14.72 3.93
C LEU A 122 -4.15 14.57 2.54
N GLN A 123 -3.19 15.42 2.19
CA GLN A 123 -2.49 15.35 0.91
C GLN A 123 -1.58 14.12 0.77
N HIS A 124 -0.87 13.72 1.83
CA HIS A 124 -0.01 12.54 1.84
C HIS A 124 -0.84 11.27 1.79
N ALA A 125 -1.92 11.19 2.57
CA ALA A 125 -2.88 10.09 2.49
C ALA A 125 -3.57 10.06 1.11
N GLN A 126 -3.95 11.21 0.55
CA GLN A 126 -4.51 11.30 -0.82
C GLN A 126 -3.50 10.86 -1.88
N LYS A 127 -2.21 11.18 -1.71
CA LYS A 127 -1.13 10.82 -2.63
C LYS A 127 -0.76 9.34 -2.52
N GLU A 128 -0.71 8.79 -1.31
CA GLU A 128 -0.39 7.39 -1.04
C GLU A 128 -1.57 6.46 -1.33
N PHE A 129 -2.83 6.89 -1.17
CA PHE A 129 -3.99 5.98 -1.19
C PHE A 129 -5.15 6.36 -2.15
N LYS A 130 -4.99 7.40 -3.00
CA LYS A 130 -5.97 7.84 -4.02
C LYS A 130 -7.45 7.73 -3.59
N PHE A 131 -7.86 8.53 -2.60
CA PHE A 131 -9.24 8.50 -2.10
C PHE A 131 -10.28 8.92 -3.16
N PRO A 132 -11.43 8.24 -3.25
CA PRO A 132 -12.65 8.86 -3.76
C PRO A 132 -13.04 10.02 -2.84
N ALA A 133 -13.63 11.10 -3.38
CA ALA A 133 -13.89 12.36 -2.68
C ALA A 133 -14.84 12.30 -1.45
N THR A 134 -15.21 11.12 -0.93
CA THR A 134 -16.30 10.94 0.05
C THR A 134 -16.06 9.85 1.11
N THR A 135 -14.83 9.52 1.51
CA THR A 135 -14.62 8.54 2.59
C THR A 135 -14.54 9.18 3.97
N HIS A 136 -15.30 8.60 4.90
CA HIS A 136 -15.35 8.94 6.31
C HIS A 136 -14.03 8.50 6.97
N ASP A 137 -13.02 9.36 6.90
CA ASP A 137 -11.74 9.10 7.56
C ASP A 137 -11.76 9.70 8.97
N GLU A 138 -11.57 8.87 9.99
CA GLU A 138 -11.50 9.33 11.38
C GLU A 138 -10.05 9.70 11.72
N ILE A 139 -9.81 10.96 12.10
CA ILE A 139 -8.51 11.42 12.59
C ILE A 139 -8.57 11.46 14.12
N VAL A 140 -7.82 10.57 14.77
CA VAL A 140 -7.68 10.49 16.22
C VAL A 140 -6.28 10.96 16.61
N ILE A 141 -6.20 11.89 17.56
CA ILE A 141 -4.92 12.39 18.08
C ILE A 141 -4.65 11.74 19.42
N LYS A 142 -3.46 11.15 19.62
CA LYS A 142 -3.04 10.55 20.89
C LYS A 142 -1.78 11.20 21.44
N HIS A 143 -1.71 11.30 22.76
CA HIS A 143 -0.50 11.65 23.50
C HIS A 143 -0.39 10.73 24.73
N ASN A 144 0.78 10.12 24.94
CA ASN A 144 1.02 9.17 26.04
C ASN A 144 -0.11 8.13 26.20
N LYS A 145 -0.55 7.52 25.08
CA LYS A 145 -1.64 6.53 24.96
C LYS A 145 -3.06 7.05 25.26
N SER A 146 -3.22 8.34 25.57
CA SER A 146 -4.54 8.97 25.80
C SER A 146 -5.02 9.67 24.53
N ILE A 147 -6.30 9.54 24.20
CA ILE A 147 -6.94 10.27 23.10
C ILE A 147 -7.14 11.72 23.52
N LEU A 148 -6.69 12.65 22.69
CA LEU A 148 -6.92 14.07 22.83
C LEU A 148 -8.19 14.45 22.06
N SER A 149 -9.22 14.90 22.76
CA SER A 149 -10.50 15.31 22.17
C SER A 149 -10.70 16.83 22.11
N ASN A 150 -9.74 17.61 22.61
CA ASN A 150 -9.83 19.07 22.68
C ASN A 150 -8.71 19.74 21.87
N ASP A 151 -9.11 20.50 20.85
CA ASP A 151 -8.24 21.33 20.01
C ASP A 151 -7.24 22.19 20.79
N THR A 152 -7.67 22.74 21.94
CA THR A 152 -6.81 23.61 22.76
C THR A 152 -5.66 22.82 23.36
N THR A 153 -5.96 21.62 23.87
CA THR A 153 -4.98 20.69 24.46
C THR A 153 -4.05 20.13 23.40
N VAL A 154 -4.57 19.80 22.21
CA VAL A 154 -3.75 19.38 21.07
C VAL A 154 -2.78 20.49 20.68
N ARG A 155 -3.27 21.73 20.50
CA ARG A 155 -2.42 22.88 20.16
C ARG A 155 -1.39 23.19 21.23
N SER A 156 -1.71 23.04 22.52
CA SER A 156 -0.75 23.27 23.60
C SER A 156 0.36 22.21 23.63
N LEU A 157 0.01 20.92 23.52
CA LEU A 157 0.99 19.82 23.46
C LEU A 157 1.87 19.93 22.20
N PHE A 158 1.28 20.38 21.10
CA PHE A 158 2.02 20.63 19.88
C PHE A 158 3.02 21.77 20.04
N LYS A 159 2.75 22.76 20.91
CA LYS A 159 3.69 23.85 21.21
C LYS A 159 4.88 23.38 22.05
N THR A 160 4.70 22.38 22.91
CA THR A 160 5.75 21.89 23.83
C THR A 160 6.79 20.98 23.19
N LYS A 161 6.72 20.74 21.86
CA LYS A 161 7.62 19.85 21.10
C LYS A 161 7.57 18.38 21.58
N GLU A 162 6.45 17.98 22.17
CA GLU A 162 6.23 16.59 22.58
C GLU A 162 5.85 15.71 21.38
N ASN A 163 6.20 14.43 21.46
CA ASN A 163 5.81 13.45 20.45
C ASN A 163 4.32 13.16 20.56
N ILE A 164 3.56 13.69 19.61
CA ILE A 164 2.14 13.38 19.43
C ILE A 164 2.02 12.26 18.39
N GLU A 165 1.12 11.32 18.62
CA GLU A 165 0.76 10.27 17.67
C GLU A 165 -0.54 10.66 16.96
N LEU A 166 -0.51 10.75 15.63
CA LEU A 166 -1.70 11.00 14.83
C LEU A 166 -2.17 9.71 14.18
N ILE A 167 -3.34 9.24 14.59
CA ILE A 167 -3.96 8.03 14.06
C ILE A 167 -4.99 8.44 13.01
N VAL A 168 -4.73 8.11 11.75
CA VAL A 168 -5.73 8.26 10.68
C VAL A 168 -6.32 6.87 10.43
N THR A 169 -7.63 6.73 10.57
CA THR A 169 -8.35 5.48 10.27
C THR A 169 -8.97 5.56 8.88
N LEU A 170 -8.49 4.72 7.98
CA LEU A 170 -8.98 4.64 6.60
C LEU A 170 -9.94 3.48 6.44
N ASP A 171 -11.11 3.74 5.89
CA ASP A 171 -12.09 2.69 5.59
C ASP A 171 -11.80 2.03 4.23
N LYS A 172 -11.11 0.89 4.26
CA LYS A 172 -10.81 0.07 3.07
C LYS A 172 -11.92 -0.95 2.82
N LYS A 173 -12.27 -1.18 1.56
CA LYS A 173 -13.28 -2.17 1.17
C LYS A 173 -12.68 -3.59 1.20
N CYS A 174 -13.37 -4.56 1.79
CA CYS A 174 -12.91 -5.96 1.77
C CYS A 174 -12.95 -6.54 0.36
N PHE A 175 -11.98 -7.38 -0.04
CA PHE A 175 -12.03 -8.08 -1.32
C PHE A 175 -13.34 -8.87 -1.47
N SER A 176 -13.79 -9.57 -0.42
CA SER A 176 -15.03 -10.36 -0.39
C SER A 176 -16.29 -9.57 -0.78
N SER A 177 -16.28 -8.25 -0.60
CA SER A 177 -17.41 -7.37 -0.89
C SER A 177 -17.54 -7.00 -2.38
N TYR A 178 -16.52 -7.26 -3.20
CA TYR A 178 -16.58 -7.05 -4.65
C TYR A 178 -17.27 -8.25 -5.31
N LYS A 179 -18.60 -8.15 -5.42
CA LYS A 179 -19.46 -9.19 -6.01
C LYS A 179 -19.90 -8.89 -7.44
N ASN A 180 -19.61 -7.68 -7.94
CA ASN A 180 -20.03 -7.22 -9.25
C ASN A 180 -18.81 -6.98 -10.14
N LEU A 181 -18.65 -7.81 -11.19
CA LEU A 181 -17.53 -7.67 -12.11
C LEU A 181 -17.57 -6.36 -12.89
N ARG A 182 -18.76 -5.89 -13.32
CA ARG A 182 -18.91 -4.61 -14.04
C ARG A 182 -18.42 -3.42 -13.21
N GLU A 183 -18.69 -3.39 -11.90
CA GLU A 183 -18.17 -2.35 -11.00
C GLU A 183 -16.64 -2.28 -11.07
N VAL A 184 -15.96 -3.43 -11.08
CA VAL A 184 -14.50 -3.50 -11.15
C VAL A 184 -14.00 -3.16 -12.55
N LEU A 185 -14.62 -3.68 -13.61
CA LEU A 185 -14.22 -3.43 -14.99
C LEU A 185 -14.38 -1.96 -15.40
N GLN A 186 -15.40 -1.27 -14.90
CA GLN A 186 -15.60 0.16 -15.14
C GLN A 186 -14.43 1.02 -14.62
N LYS A 187 -13.75 0.60 -13.55
CA LYS A 187 -12.51 1.26 -13.07
C LYS A 187 -11.39 1.25 -14.11
N HIS A 188 -11.42 0.27 -15.01
CA HIS A 188 -10.47 0.11 -16.11
C HIS A 188 -11.04 0.55 -17.46
N GLY A 189 -12.15 1.31 -17.47
CA GLY A 189 -12.77 1.82 -18.69
C GLY A 189 -13.50 0.77 -19.54
N ILE A 190 -13.81 -0.40 -18.97
CA ILE A 190 -14.54 -1.48 -19.65
C ILE A 190 -15.98 -1.51 -19.15
N ASP A 191 -16.93 -1.07 -19.98
CA ASP A 191 -18.36 -1.14 -19.66
C ASP A 191 -18.96 -2.49 -20.11
N ASN A 192 -18.68 -3.54 -19.35
CA ASN A 192 -19.17 -4.90 -19.59
C ASN A 192 -19.16 -5.69 -18.26
N ASP A 193 -19.75 -6.88 -18.22
CA ASP A 193 -19.82 -7.75 -17.05
C ASP A 193 -19.37 -9.20 -17.32
N GLU A 194 -18.75 -9.46 -18.47
CA GLU A 194 -18.25 -10.77 -18.87
C GLU A 194 -16.74 -10.90 -18.67
N VAL A 195 -16.26 -12.07 -18.22
CA VAL A 195 -14.81 -12.31 -18.08
C VAL A 195 -14.10 -12.17 -19.44
N ARG A 196 -14.76 -12.58 -20.52
CA ARG A 196 -14.23 -12.50 -21.89
C ARG A 196 -14.11 -11.08 -22.44
N SER A 197 -14.70 -10.08 -21.80
CA SER A 197 -14.52 -8.68 -22.21
C SER A 197 -13.19 -8.09 -21.74
N ILE A 198 -12.50 -8.77 -20.81
CA ILE A 198 -11.17 -8.35 -20.34
C ILE A 198 -10.17 -8.60 -21.49
N PRO A 199 -9.29 -7.62 -21.82
CA PRO A 199 -8.26 -7.81 -22.83
C PRO A 199 -7.45 -9.09 -22.64
N MET A 200 -7.16 -9.79 -23.73
CA MET A 200 -6.52 -11.10 -23.64
C MET A 200 -5.00 -10.98 -23.51
N PHE A 201 -4.40 -11.87 -22.72
CA PHE A 201 -2.99 -12.21 -22.84
C PHE A 201 -2.80 -13.73 -22.92
N PHE A 202 -1.65 -14.15 -23.42
CA PHE A 202 -1.31 -15.56 -23.60
C PHE A 202 -0.16 -15.92 -22.65
N PRO A 203 -0.44 -16.51 -21.46
CA PRO A 203 0.60 -17.06 -20.62
C PRO A 203 1.32 -18.17 -21.40
N ASN A 204 2.66 -18.11 -21.46
CA ASN A 204 3.41 -19.22 -22.03
C ASN A 204 3.40 -20.41 -21.06
N CYS A 205 3.78 -21.57 -21.58
CA CYS A 205 3.97 -22.79 -20.80
C CYS A 205 5.48 -23.08 -20.69
N GLU A 206 5.95 -23.43 -19.50
CA GLU A 206 7.34 -23.87 -19.31
C GLU A 206 7.58 -25.21 -20.04
N ASN A 207 8.81 -25.46 -20.48
CA ASN A 207 9.17 -26.77 -21.04
C ASN A 207 9.02 -27.86 -19.97
N GLU A 208 8.20 -28.88 -20.24
CA GLU A 208 7.93 -30.02 -19.36
C GLU A 208 9.20 -30.71 -18.88
N GLU A 209 10.23 -30.78 -19.73
CA GLU A 209 11.52 -31.40 -19.37
C GLU A 209 12.15 -30.76 -18.13
N ASN A 210 11.87 -29.46 -17.89
CA ASN A 210 12.40 -28.72 -16.75
C ASN A 210 11.70 -29.03 -15.42
N TYR A 211 10.54 -29.69 -15.44
CA TYR A 211 9.74 -29.99 -14.25
C TYR A 211 9.09 -31.38 -14.29
N LYS A 212 9.62 -32.30 -15.11
CA LYS A 212 9.04 -33.62 -15.38
C LYS A 212 8.80 -34.44 -14.11
N GLU A 213 9.78 -34.50 -13.21
CA GLU A 213 9.65 -35.23 -11.94
C GLU A 213 8.51 -34.67 -11.08
N VAL A 214 8.48 -33.34 -10.92
CA VAL A 214 7.42 -32.65 -10.16
C VAL A 214 6.04 -32.81 -10.81
N PHE A 215 5.99 -32.84 -12.14
CA PHE A 215 4.76 -33.11 -12.88
C PHE A 215 4.22 -34.52 -12.60
N GLU A 216 5.08 -35.55 -12.65
CA GLU A 216 4.69 -36.93 -12.33
C GLU A 216 4.20 -37.07 -10.89
N ASP A 217 4.88 -36.44 -9.93
CA ASP A 217 4.45 -36.42 -8.53
C ASP A 217 3.10 -35.71 -8.35
N CYS A 218 2.89 -34.58 -9.05
CA CYS A 218 1.62 -33.85 -9.05
C CYS A 218 0.46 -34.73 -9.55
N VAL A 219 0.67 -35.42 -10.69
CA VAL A 219 -0.31 -36.35 -11.26
C VAL A 219 -0.62 -37.46 -10.28
N LYS A 220 0.40 -38.05 -9.65
CA LYS A 220 0.23 -39.12 -8.65
C LYS A 220 -0.57 -38.65 -7.44
N GLU A 221 -0.27 -37.46 -6.90
CA GLU A 221 -0.99 -36.89 -5.77
C GLU A 221 -2.46 -36.60 -6.13
N ILE A 222 -2.71 -35.98 -7.29
CA ILE A 222 -4.06 -35.66 -7.75
C ILE A 222 -4.88 -36.95 -7.95
N LYS A 223 -4.31 -37.99 -8.56
CA LYS A 223 -4.98 -39.29 -8.69
C LYS A 223 -5.31 -39.92 -7.35
N ALA A 224 -4.38 -39.89 -6.39
CA ALA A 224 -4.62 -40.43 -5.05
C ALA A 224 -5.78 -39.70 -4.35
N ARG A 225 -5.79 -38.36 -4.42
CA ARG A 225 -6.90 -37.54 -3.89
C ARG A 225 -8.21 -37.82 -4.60
N LEU A 226 -8.19 -37.90 -5.93
CA LEU A 226 -9.37 -38.18 -6.75
C LEU A 226 -9.96 -39.56 -6.44
N SER A 227 -9.12 -40.56 -6.21
CA SER A 227 -9.55 -41.90 -5.77
C SER A 227 -10.17 -41.91 -4.37
N ALA A 228 -9.73 -41.02 -3.47
CA ALA A 228 -10.22 -40.97 -2.10
C ALA A 228 -11.48 -40.08 -1.93
N ILE A 229 -11.54 -38.97 -2.67
CA ILE A 229 -12.58 -37.94 -2.54
C ILE A 229 -13.73 -38.15 -3.53
N GLY A 230 -13.45 -38.67 -4.72
CA GLY A 230 -14.41 -38.81 -5.81
C GLY A 230 -14.49 -37.59 -6.73
N ASN A 231 -15.50 -37.56 -7.61
CA ASN A 231 -15.70 -36.51 -8.62
C ASN A 231 -15.83 -35.13 -7.98
N VAL A 232 -15.19 -34.11 -8.56
CA VAL A 232 -15.17 -32.75 -8.02
C VAL A 232 -16.41 -31.92 -8.32
N GLY A 233 -17.13 -32.21 -9.41
CA GLY A 233 -18.32 -31.43 -9.84
C GLY A 233 -19.44 -31.34 -8.79
N ASP A 234 -19.54 -32.32 -7.89
CA ASP A 234 -20.58 -32.39 -6.85
C ASP A 234 -20.08 -31.96 -5.45
N GLN A 235 -18.83 -31.51 -5.33
CA GLN A 235 -18.16 -31.34 -4.04
C GLN A 235 -18.19 -29.90 -3.54
N ASN A 236 -18.10 -29.75 -2.22
CA ASN A 236 -18.05 -28.43 -1.59
C ASN A 236 -16.69 -27.74 -1.83
N GLU A 237 -16.64 -26.44 -1.52
CA GLU A 237 -15.45 -25.59 -1.70
C GLU A 237 -14.20 -26.14 -1.01
N ALA A 238 -14.35 -26.66 0.21
CA ALA A 238 -13.24 -27.18 0.99
C ALA A 238 -12.55 -28.37 0.30
N GLN A 239 -13.31 -29.25 -0.36
CA GLN A 239 -12.74 -30.37 -1.11
C GLN A 239 -12.04 -29.93 -2.41
N ARG A 240 -12.54 -28.87 -3.05
CA ARG A 240 -11.93 -28.29 -4.26
C ARG A 240 -10.55 -27.69 -3.97
N SER A 241 -10.40 -27.08 -2.79
CA SER A 241 -9.13 -26.51 -2.33
C SER A 241 -7.98 -27.53 -2.25
N HIS A 242 -8.28 -28.81 -2.00
CA HIS A 242 -7.26 -29.86 -1.96
C HIS A 242 -6.56 -30.05 -3.31
N PHE A 243 -7.31 -30.00 -4.42
CA PHE A 243 -6.76 -30.15 -5.76
C PHE A 243 -6.00 -28.90 -6.20
N ILE A 244 -6.54 -27.71 -5.87
CA ILE A 244 -5.86 -26.43 -6.10
C ILE A 244 -4.51 -26.45 -5.38
N THR A 245 -4.50 -26.81 -4.09
CA THR A 245 -3.29 -26.88 -3.27
C THR A 245 -2.24 -27.82 -3.87
N SER A 246 -2.62 -29.00 -4.37
CA SER A 246 -1.67 -29.93 -5.01
C SER A 246 -0.95 -29.29 -6.20
N VAL A 247 -1.68 -28.61 -7.09
CA VAL A 247 -1.09 -27.92 -8.25
C VAL A 247 -0.17 -26.78 -7.80
N LEU A 248 -0.60 -25.96 -6.83
CA LEU A 248 0.18 -24.82 -6.33
C LEU A 248 1.47 -25.28 -5.63
N VAL A 249 1.41 -26.33 -4.81
CA VAL A 249 2.58 -26.90 -4.13
C VAL A 249 3.59 -27.42 -5.14
N SER A 250 3.14 -28.16 -6.16
CA SER A 250 4.01 -28.62 -7.25
C SER A 250 4.65 -27.44 -8.00
N ALA A 251 3.91 -26.37 -8.28
CA ALA A 251 4.45 -25.20 -8.95
C ALA A 251 5.53 -24.49 -8.12
N VAL A 252 5.29 -24.33 -6.81
CA VAL A 252 6.24 -23.73 -5.86
C VAL A 252 7.50 -24.58 -5.72
N ASN A 253 7.35 -25.90 -5.58
CA ASN A 253 8.51 -26.80 -5.49
C ASN A 253 9.34 -26.84 -6.79
N SER A 254 8.76 -26.45 -7.93
CA SER A 254 9.47 -26.39 -9.21
C SER A 254 10.34 -25.13 -9.37
N VAL A 255 10.19 -24.12 -8.51
CA VAL A 255 10.88 -22.83 -8.65
C VAL A 255 11.56 -22.44 -7.33
N PRO A 256 12.90 -22.26 -7.31
CA PRO A 256 13.61 -21.94 -6.08
C PRO A 256 13.20 -20.58 -5.52
N ASN A 257 13.32 -20.43 -4.20
CA ASN A 257 12.97 -19.23 -3.44
C ASN A 257 11.50 -18.83 -3.59
N THR A 258 10.60 -19.78 -3.81
CA THR A 258 9.16 -19.53 -3.79
C THR A 258 8.54 -20.17 -2.55
N ILE A 259 7.51 -19.51 -2.01
CA ILE A 259 6.79 -19.97 -0.82
C ILE A 259 5.30 -19.80 -1.04
N LEU A 260 4.52 -20.84 -0.74
CA LEU A 260 3.07 -20.77 -0.68
C LEU A 260 2.60 -20.28 0.69
N ARG A 261 1.64 -19.36 0.70
CA ARG A 261 0.97 -18.87 1.92
C ARG A 261 -0.54 -18.95 1.73
N SER A 262 -1.23 -19.65 2.61
CA SER A 262 -2.69 -19.60 2.71
C SER A 262 -3.13 -18.37 3.51
N GLN A 263 -4.27 -17.77 3.17
CA GLN A 263 -4.91 -16.70 3.96
C GLN A 263 -3.98 -15.49 4.16
N PHE A 264 -3.22 -15.15 3.13
CA PHE A 264 -2.23 -14.07 3.17
C PHE A 264 -2.90 -12.70 3.02
N GLU A 265 -2.50 -11.73 3.84
CA GLU A 265 -3.09 -10.39 3.81
C GLU A 265 -2.43 -9.51 2.74
N ILE A 266 -3.26 -8.93 1.88
CA ILE A 266 -2.87 -7.94 0.88
C ILE A 266 -3.54 -6.62 1.26
N ILE A 267 -2.75 -5.55 1.24
CA ILE A 267 -3.19 -4.21 1.59
C ILE A 267 -2.92 -3.33 0.37
N GLY A 268 -4.00 -3.00 -0.34
CA GLY A 268 -4.00 -2.00 -1.40
C GLY A 268 -4.47 -0.65 -0.90
N ASP A 269 -4.56 0.31 -1.80
CA ASP A 269 -4.92 1.68 -1.43
C ASP A 269 -6.38 1.80 -1.01
N VAL A 270 -7.27 1.25 -1.85
CA VAL A 270 -8.73 1.30 -1.69
C VAL A 270 -9.33 0.04 -1.05
N SER A 271 -8.61 -1.06 -1.08
CA SER A 271 -9.08 -2.36 -0.61
C SER A 271 -8.00 -3.15 0.09
N ALA A 272 -8.41 -3.91 1.10
CA ALA A 272 -7.54 -4.80 1.84
C ALA A 272 -8.30 -6.06 2.25
N GLY A 273 -7.57 -7.16 2.47
CA GLY A 273 -8.17 -8.42 2.88
C GLY A 273 -7.22 -9.59 2.70
N ARG A 274 -7.69 -10.77 3.10
CA ARG A 274 -6.94 -12.01 2.89
C ARG A 274 -7.27 -12.60 1.54
N VAL A 275 -6.25 -13.15 0.89
CA VAL A 275 -6.39 -14.00 -0.30
C VAL A 275 -6.34 -15.46 0.11
N ASP A 276 -6.99 -16.35 -0.66
CA ASP A 276 -7.02 -17.78 -0.34
C ASP A 276 -5.61 -18.36 -0.36
N TYR A 277 -4.84 -18.04 -1.41
CA TYR A 277 -3.40 -18.28 -1.44
C TYR A 277 -2.63 -17.11 -2.04
N ALA A 278 -1.39 -16.98 -1.59
CA ALA A 278 -0.37 -16.14 -2.19
C ALA A 278 0.85 -16.99 -2.47
N ILE A 279 1.33 -16.99 -3.72
CA ILE A 279 2.65 -17.50 -4.05
C ILE A 279 3.62 -16.34 -3.95
N LYS A 280 4.56 -16.43 -3.01
CA LYS A 280 5.57 -15.40 -2.77
C LYS A 280 6.88 -15.83 -3.38
N LYS A 281 7.47 -14.99 -4.22
CA LYS A 281 8.86 -15.13 -4.67
C LYS A 281 9.76 -14.25 -3.80
N ILE A 282 10.77 -14.87 -3.23
CA ILE A 282 11.80 -14.24 -2.42
C ILE A 282 13.02 -14.03 -3.29
N TYR A 283 13.58 -12.83 -3.21
CA TYR A 283 14.82 -12.45 -3.88
C TYR A 283 15.92 -12.30 -2.83
N PRO A 284 16.82 -13.28 -2.65
CA PRO A 284 17.86 -13.22 -1.62
C PRO A 284 18.76 -11.98 -1.73
N GLN A 285 18.99 -11.49 -2.95
CA GLN A 285 19.74 -10.26 -3.17
C GLN A 285 19.00 -9.00 -2.67
N LEU A 286 17.68 -9.09 -2.44
CA LEU A 286 16.82 -8.00 -1.97
C LEU A 286 16.38 -8.18 -0.51
N THR A 287 16.97 -9.14 0.20
CA THR A 287 16.66 -9.40 1.60
C THR A 287 16.95 -8.15 2.43
N GLY A 288 15.93 -7.60 3.10
CA GLY A 288 16.00 -6.33 3.83
C GLY A 288 15.29 -5.15 3.17
N SER A 289 15.05 -5.19 1.85
CA SER A 289 14.26 -4.17 1.14
C SER A 289 12.75 -4.28 1.43
N GLY A 290 12.30 -5.46 1.87
CA GLY A 290 10.88 -5.80 1.98
C GLY A 290 10.20 -6.08 0.63
N PHE A 291 10.97 -6.09 -0.47
CA PHE A 291 10.49 -6.46 -1.78
C PHE A 291 10.21 -7.96 -1.86
N GLU A 292 8.96 -8.30 -2.17
CA GLU A 292 8.48 -9.65 -2.35
C GLU A 292 7.48 -9.60 -3.48
N GLU A 293 7.64 -10.47 -4.47
CA GLU A 293 6.62 -10.59 -5.52
C GLU A 293 5.56 -11.59 -5.10
N ILE A 294 4.32 -11.25 -5.41
CA ILE A 294 3.15 -12.01 -4.99
C ILE A 294 2.30 -12.31 -6.21
N ILE A 295 1.94 -13.59 -6.36
CA ILE A 295 0.86 -14.04 -7.24
C ILE A 295 -0.34 -14.33 -6.35
N CYS A 296 -1.44 -13.61 -6.57
CA CYS A 296 -2.67 -13.77 -5.81
C CYS A 296 -3.49 -14.92 -6.39
N VAL A 297 -3.90 -15.88 -5.56
CA VAL A 297 -4.77 -16.98 -5.96
C VAL A 297 -6.09 -16.85 -5.22
N THR A 298 -7.18 -16.81 -5.99
CA THR A 298 -8.56 -16.79 -5.48
C THR A 298 -9.25 -18.10 -5.82
N GLU A 299 -9.83 -18.72 -4.80
CA GLU A 299 -10.74 -19.84 -4.98
C GLU A 299 -12.12 -19.31 -5.36
N ALA A 300 -12.64 -19.73 -6.51
CA ALA A 300 -13.93 -19.33 -7.00
C ALA A 300 -14.93 -20.48 -6.94
N LYS A 301 -16.22 -20.15 -6.84
CA LYS A 301 -17.30 -21.10 -7.09
C LYS A 301 -17.50 -21.19 -8.59
N GLN A 302 -17.78 -22.40 -9.10
CA GLN A 302 -18.05 -22.60 -10.53
C GLN A 302 -19.18 -21.69 -11.04
N ILE A 303 -20.24 -21.51 -10.25
CA ILE A 303 -21.37 -20.63 -10.58
C ILE A 303 -21.05 -19.13 -10.48
N ASP A 304 -20.00 -18.75 -9.76
CA ASP A 304 -19.67 -17.35 -9.42
C ASP A 304 -18.26 -16.96 -9.89
N ILE A 305 -17.82 -17.48 -11.04
CA ILE A 305 -16.48 -17.16 -11.56
C ILE A 305 -16.27 -15.65 -11.72
N LYS A 306 -17.31 -14.91 -12.11
CA LYS A 306 -17.29 -13.44 -12.22
C LYS A 306 -16.93 -12.77 -10.90
N VAL A 307 -17.42 -13.30 -9.78
CA VAL A 307 -17.08 -12.81 -8.43
C VAL A 307 -15.61 -13.09 -8.13
N GLY A 308 -15.13 -14.32 -8.38
CA GLY A 308 -13.72 -14.67 -8.17
C GLY A 308 -12.77 -13.78 -8.97
N VAL A 309 -13.10 -13.49 -10.23
CA VAL A 309 -12.33 -12.56 -11.08
C VAL A 309 -12.38 -11.13 -10.55
N ALA A 310 -13.55 -10.62 -10.16
CA ALA A 310 -13.69 -9.27 -9.60
C ALA A 310 -12.82 -9.11 -8.33
N GLN A 311 -12.87 -10.09 -7.43
CA GLN A 311 -12.09 -10.08 -6.20
C GLN A 311 -10.59 -10.16 -6.49
N ASN A 312 -10.15 -11.06 -7.38
CA ASN A 312 -8.74 -11.21 -7.71
C ASN A 312 -8.18 -9.96 -8.41
N LEU A 313 -8.92 -9.31 -9.30
CA LEU A 313 -8.51 -8.04 -9.90
C LEU A 313 -8.23 -6.96 -8.84
N MET A 314 -9.09 -6.85 -7.82
CA MET A 314 -8.86 -5.92 -6.71
C MET A 314 -7.66 -6.32 -5.83
N GLN A 315 -7.39 -7.63 -5.67
CA GLN A 315 -6.17 -8.12 -5.01
C GLN A 315 -4.90 -7.77 -5.80
N LEU A 316 -4.99 -7.81 -7.14
CA LEU A 316 -3.91 -7.41 -8.03
C LEU A 316 -3.66 -5.89 -7.97
N GLU A 317 -4.72 -5.08 -7.98
CA GLU A 317 -4.63 -3.63 -7.78
C GLU A 317 -3.90 -3.33 -6.46
N GLY A 318 -4.32 -3.96 -5.35
CA GLY A 318 -3.65 -3.75 -4.06
C GLY A 318 -2.21 -4.29 -4.00
N SER A 319 -1.91 -5.34 -4.74
CA SER A 319 -0.53 -5.83 -4.89
C SER A 319 0.35 -4.84 -5.66
N LEU A 320 -0.19 -4.18 -6.69
CA LEU A 320 0.51 -3.14 -7.42
C LEU A 320 0.83 -1.94 -6.52
N ASP A 321 -0.12 -1.50 -5.71
CA ASP A 321 0.08 -0.39 -4.78
C ASP A 321 1.20 -0.69 -3.77
N SER A 322 1.14 -1.88 -3.16
CA SER A 322 2.21 -2.39 -2.29
C SER A 322 3.58 -2.45 -3.00
N ASN A 323 3.60 -2.82 -4.28
CA ASN A 323 4.83 -2.93 -5.05
C ASN A 323 5.41 -1.58 -5.46
N LYS A 324 4.58 -0.57 -5.77
CA LYS A 324 5.04 0.80 -6.10
C LYS A 324 5.91 1.37 -4.98
N ASN A 325 5.44 1.26 -3.75
CA ASN A 325 6.15 1.76 -2.56
C ASN A 325 7.47 1.03 -2.31
N LYS A 326 7.49 -0.29 -2.51
CA LYS A 326 8.72 -1.10 -2.37
C LYS A 326 9.71 -0.84 -3.51
N LYS A 327 9.22 -0.61 -4.72
CA LYS A 327 10.05 -0.29 -5.89
C LYS A 327 10.79 1.02 -5.72
N ARG A 328 10.16 2.09 -5.18
CA ARG A 328 10.88 3.35 -4.92
C ARG A 328 12.14 3.13 -4.07
N LYS A 329 12.04 2.34 -3.01
CA LYS A 329 13.19 1.96 -2.16
C LYS A 329 14.22 1.14 -2.93
N LEU A 330 13.76 0.31 -3.87
CA LEU A 330 14.59 -0.56 -4.67
C LEU A 330 15.37 0.21 -5.75
N ASP A 331 14.73 1.19 -6.39
CA ASP A 331 15.37 2.11 -7.35
C ASP A 331 16.41 3.00 -6.66
N GLU A 332 16.20 3.37 -5.40
CA GLU A 332 17.19 4.06 -4.56
C GLU A 332 18.40 3.18 -4.23
N LEU A 333 18.18 1.89 -3.94
CA LEU A 333 19.25 0.93 -3.59
C LEU A 333 19.97 0.35 -4.81
N TYR A 334 19.27 0.18 -5.94
CA TYR A 334 19.73 -0.49 -7.16
C TYR A 334 19.30 0.27 -8.43
N PRO A 335 19.85 1.47 -8.66
CA PRO A 335 19.39 2.39 -9.74
C PRO A 335 19.58 1.86 -11.16
N ASP A 336 20.41 0.83 -11.35
CA ASP A 336 20.75 0.23 -12.65
C ASP A 336 19.84 -0.94 -13.03
N GLN A 337 18.90 -1.34 -12.17
CA GLN A 337 18.00 -2.48 -12.40
C GLN A 337 16.59 -2.01 -12.75
N VAL A 338 15.97 -2.64 -13.75
CA VAL A 338 14.59 -2.35 -14.16
C VAL A 338 13.66 -3.46 -13.68
N TYR A 339 12.73 -3.10 -12.80
CA TYR A 339 11.72 -4.02 -12.27
C TYR A 339 10.39 -3.87 -12.99
N SER A 340 9.82 -5.01 -13.41
CA SER A 340 8.53 -5.03 -14.09
C SER A 340 7.38 -4.62 -13.17
N GLU A 341 6.54 -3.70 -13.62
CA GLU A 341 5.45 -3.10 -12.83
C GLU A 341 4.11 -3.85 -12.91
N TYR A 342 4.07 -5.05 -13.47
CA TYR A 342 2.84 -5.83 -13.52
C TYR A 342 2.73 -6.80 -12.34
N VAL A 343 1.55 -7.34 -12.06
CA VAL A 343 1.29 -8.45 -11.12
C VAL A 343 0.52 -9.55 -11.85
N TYR A 344 0.65 -10.79 -11.39
CA TYR A 344 -0.13 -11.91 -11.90
C TYR A 344 -1.12 -12.39 -10.85
N GLY A 345 -2.25 -12.89 -11.32
CA GLY A 345 -3.30 -13.49 -10.51
C GLY A 345 -3.77 -14.81 -11.10
N ILE A 346 -4.35 -15.64 -10.24
CA ILE A 346 -4.94 -16.92 -10.60
C ILE A 346 -6.32 -16.98 -9.95
N VAL A 347 -7.34 -17.34 -10.73
CA VAL A 347 -8.67 -17.64 -10.22
C VAL A 347 -8.98 -19.08 -10.58
N SER A 348 -9.28 -19.91 -9.58
CA SER A 348 -9.53 -21.33 -9.81
C SER A 348 -10.79 -21.83 -9.11
N THR A 349 -11.56 -22.66 -9.81
CA THR A 349 -12.68 -23.40 -9.23
C THR A 349 -12.28 -24.80 -8.78
N GLY A 350 -11.00 -25.17 -8.96
CA GLY A 350 -10.47 -26.53 -8.88
C GLY A 350 -10.31 -27.15 -10.27
N THR A 351 -11.36 -27.08 -11.10
CA THR A 351 -11.34 -27.60 -12.48
C THR A 351 -10.97 -26.56 -13.51
N ASP A 352 -11.44 -25.32 -13.35
CA ASP A 352 -11.21 -24.22 -14.28
C ASP A 352 -10.20 -23.25 -13.70
N TRP A 353 -9.19 -22.89 -14.50
CA TRP A 353 -8.10 -22.01 -14.11
C TRP A 353 -8.01 -20.82 -15.04
N TYR A 354 -8.19 -19.63 -14.50
CA TYR A 354 -8.03 -18.35 -15.21
C TYR A 354 -6.77 -17.67 -14.73
N PHE A 355 -5.99 -17.15 -15.67
CA PHE A 355 -4.78 -16.41 -15.39
C PHE A 355 -5.05 -14.93 -15.65
N LEU A 356 -4.68 -14.08 -14.69
CA LEU A 356 -4.87 -12.64 -14.76
C LEU A 356 -3.50 -11.95 -14.74
N LYS A 357 -3.41 -10.83 -15.44
CA LYS A 357 -2.26 -9.93 -15.40
C LYS A 357 -2.76 -8.51 -15.23
N HIS A 358 -2.13 -7.74 -14.37
CA HIS A 358 -2.46 -6.34 -14.17
C HIS A 358 -1.18 -5.52 -14.28
N THR A 359 -1.08 -4.62 -15.27
CA THR A 359 -0.06 -3.56 -15.37
C THR A 359 -0.60 -2.29 -14.71
N PRO A 360 0.19 -1.24 -14.44
CA PRO A 360 -0.35 -0.02 -13.84
C PRO A 360 -1.54 0.59 -14.60
N ASP A 361 -1.62 0.35 -15.91
CA ASP A 361 -2.61 0.97 -16.80
C ASP A 361 -3.73 0.02 -17.26
N GLN A 362 -3.48 -1.29 -17.30
CA GLN A 362 -4.38 -2.24 -17.96
C GLN A 362 -4.47 -3.60 -17.24
N ILE A 363 -5.65 -4.20 -17.35
CA ILE A 363 -5.94 -5.57 -16.90
C ILE A 363 -6.03 -6.51 -18.09
N PHE A 364 -5.61 -7.75 -17.87
CA PHE A 364 -5.67 -8.82 -18.85
C PHE A 364 -6.13 -10.14 -18.23
N CYS A 365 -6.78 -10.96 -19.04
CA CYS A 365 -7.20 -12.32 -18.68
C CYS A 365 -6.73 -13.33 -19.75
N SER A 366 -6.53 -14.58 -19.36
CA SER A 366 -6.37 -15.67 -20.33
C SER A 366 -7.63 -15.81 -21.17
N GLN A 367 -7.48 -16.16 -22.44
CA GLN A 367 -8.58 -16.25 -23.41
C GLN A 367 -9.75 -17.14 -22.94
N ALA A 368 -9.42 -18.24 -22.26
CA ALA A 368 -10.38 -19.18 -21.68
C ALA A 368 -9.80 -19.73 -20.37
N SER A 369 -10.61 -20.51 -19.66
CA SER A 369 -10.10 -21.36 -18.58
C SER A 369 -9.24 -22.47 -19.16
N ASP A 370 -8.12 -22.76 -18.49
CA ASP A 370 -7.46 -24.05 -18.63
C ASP A 370 -8.17 -25.05 -17.72
N TYR A 371 -8.50 -26.22 -18.28
CA TYR A 371 -9.35 -27.21 -17.63
C TYR A 371 -8.55 -28.42 -17.15
N ILE A 372 -8.78 -28.82 -15.89
CA ILE A 372 -8.31 -30.07 -15.30
C ILE A 372 -9.53 -30.96 -15.04
N PRO A 373 -9.71 -32.09 -15.77
CA PRO A 373 -10.83 -32.99 -15.55
C PRO A 373 -10.65 -33.78 -14.24
N LEU A 374 -11.24 -33.29 -13.15
CA LEU A 374 -11.21 -33.95 -11.85
C LEU A 374 -12.41 -34.88 -11.66
N VAL A 375 -12.48 -35.92 -12.50
CA VAL A 375 -13.51 -36.97 -12.50
C VAL A 375 -12.89 -38.36 -12.46
N THR A 376 -13.45 -39.28 -11.68
CA THR A 376 -12.87 -40.60 -11.38
C THR A 376 -12.67 -41.49 -12.61
N THR A 377 -13.38 -41.23 -13.71
CA THR A 377 -13.13 -41.91 -14.99
C THR A 377 -11.70 -41.69 -15.50
N GLN A 378 -11.06 -40.58 -15.12
CA GLN A 378 -9.66 -40.26 -15.45
C GLN A 378 -8.65 -41.16 -14.73
N LEU A 379 -9.07 -41.98 -13.76
CA LEU A 379 -8.20 -42.95 -13.11
C LEU A 379 -7.89 -44.15 -14.04
N ASN A 380 -8.77 -44.44 -14.99
CA ASN A 380 -8.62 -45.52 -15.96
C ASN A 380 -7.83 -45.08 -17.21
N ASN A 381 -8.07 -43.84 -17.67
CA ASN A 381 -7.33 -43.19 -18.74
C ASN A 381 -7.06 -41.74 -18.32
N ASP A 382 -5.80 -41.41 -18.04
CA ASP A 382 -5.40 -40.13 -17.47
C ASP A 382 -4.85 -39.14 -18.51
N GLU A 383 -5.03 -39.38 -19.81
CA GLU A 383 -4.48 -38.54 -20.87
C GLU A 383 -4.94 -37.08 -20.76
N ASP A 384 -6.26 -36.86 -20.61
CA ASP A 384 -6.83 -35.52 -20.46
C ASP A 384 -6.46 -34.89 -19.11
N LEU A 385 -6.46 -35.68 -18.04
CA LEU A 385 -6.01 -35.24 -16.70
C LEU A 385 -4.57 -34.74 -16.74
N ARG A 386 -3.66 -35.52 -17.32
CA ARG A 386 -2.25 -35.18 -17.51
C ARG A 386 -2.08 -33.92 -18.34
N LYS A 387 -2.81 -33.82 -19.46
CA LYS A 387 -2.78 -32.64 -20.34
C LYS A 387 -3.23 -31.37 -19.61
N GLY A 388 -4.30 -31.46 -18.83
CA GLY A 388 -4.80 -30.36 -18.00
C GLY A 388 -3.77 -29.93 -16.95
N ILE A 389 -3.27 -30.88 -16.15
CA ILE A 389 -2.25 -30.61 -15.12
C ILE A 389 -1.00 -30.01 -15.75
N LYS A 390 -0.49 -30.59 -16.84
CA LYS A 390 0.70 -30.11 -17.55
C LYS A 390 0.55 -28.66 -17.97
N THR A 391 -0.61 -28.31 -18.53
CA THR A 391 -0.89 -26.95 -19.04
C THR A 391 -0.95 -25.94 -17.90
N VAL A 392 -1.72 -26.22 -16.85
CA VAL A 392 -1.87 -25.32 -15.70
C VAL A 392 -0.56 -25.18 -14.94
N LEU A 393 0.07 -26.30 -14.58
CA LEU A 393 1.34 -26.31 -13.85
C LEU A 393 2.44 -25.58 -14.63
N GLY A 394 2.57 -25.87 -15.92
CA GLY A 394 3.57 -25.22 -16.78
C GLY A 394 3.36 -23.72 -16.93
N LYS A 395 2.10 -23.24 -16.97
CA LYS A 395 1.78 -21.80 -16.98
C LYS A 395 2.12 -21.11 -15.66
N ILE A 396 1.82 -21.73 -14.51
CA ILE A 396 2.17 -21.17 -13.20
C ILE A 396 3.70 -21.09 -13.04
N ILE A 397 4.42 -22.16 -13.40
CA ILE A 397 5.89 -22.19 -13.36
C ILE A 397 6.46 -21.13 -14.30
N TRP A 398 5.92 -21.00 -15.51
CA TRP A 398 6.34 -19.95 -16.44
C TRP A 398 6.12 -18.56 -15.85
N MET A 399 4.97 -18.26 -15.26
CA MET A 399 4.70 -16.97 -14.62
C MET A 399 5.69 -16.66 -13.49
N LEU A 400 6.07 -17.67 -12.70
CA LEU A 400 7.08 -17.53 -11.64
C LEU A 400 8.49 -17.26 -12.21
N LYS A 401 8.82 -17.82 -13.39
CA LYS A 401 10.12 -17.62 -14.07
C LYS A 401 10.19 -16.37 -14.94
N ASP A 402 9.07 -15.96 -15.54
CA ASP A 402 8.95 -14.73 -16.35
C ASP A 402 9.46 -13.52 -15.55
N ARG A 403 9.12 -13.48 -14.27
CA ARG A 403 9.60 -12.49 -13.31
C ARG A 403 11.10 -12.45 -13.11
N ASP A 404 11.72 -13.63 -13.01
CA ASP A 404 13.19 -13.72 -12.89
C ASP A 404 13.90 -13.21 -14.15
N ARG A 405 13.25 -13.30 -15.32
CA ARG A 405 13.79 -12.82 -16.61
C ARG A 405 13.61 -11.31 -16.78
N THR A 406 12.51 -10.74 -16.29
CA THR A 406 12.26 -9.30 -16.40
C THR A 406 13.07 -8.48 -15.40
N ASN A 407 13.23 -8.94 -14.16
CA ASN A 407 13.91 -8.20 -13.09
C ASN A 407 15.45 -8.23 -13.17
N LYS A 408 16.05 -9.02 -14.06
CA LYS A 408 17.51 -9.09 -14.27
C LYS A 408 18.03 -8.17 -15.38
N ARG A 409 17.18 -7.31 -15.97
CA ARG A 409 17.59 -6.41 -17.04
C ARG A 409 18.38 -5.23 -16.46
N GLN A 410 19.64 -5.08 -16.88
CA GLN A 410 20.42 -3.88 -16.66
C GLN A 410 19.87 -2.74 -17.53
N ARG A 411 19.84 -1.50 -17.00
CA ARG A 411 19.62 -0.31 -17.82
C ARG A 411 20.73 -0.24 -18.87
N THR A 412 20.36 -0.37 -20.15
CA THR A 412 21.24 -0.13 -21.30
C THR A 412 21.52 1.34 -21.49
#